data_AF-A0A8T5MAT6-F1
#
_entry.id   AF-A0A8T5MAT6-F1
#
_cell.length_a   1.000
_cell.length_b   1.000
_cell.length_c   1.000
_cell.angle_alpha   90.00
_cell.angle_beta   90.00
_cell.angle_gamma   90.00
#
_symmetry.space_group_name_H-M   'P 1'
#
loop_
_entity.id
_entity.type
_entity.pdbx_description
1 polymer ?
#
loop_
_entity_poly.entity_id
_entity_poly.type
_entity_poly.pdbx_seq_one_letter_code
_entity_poly.pdbx_strand_id
1 'polypeptide(L)'
;MIRVFLNFPLGDIYYAYPLYDKIQHLVLPALMCSMAFHMTNRLKIELKWKLIFSFFVVVGILGFFEIVEYGLDSVFDLMAQGVFVETPDGLQVVQSGLDDTMVDLILGFIGAGMYVLLGSFFPRKRS
;
A
#
# COMPACT_ATOMS: atom_id res chain seq x y z
N MET A 1 9.46 21.38 13.77
CA MET A 1 9.80 20.77 15.09
C MET A 1 9.38 19.30 15.19
N ILE A 2 8.66 18.72 14.20
CA ILE A 2 8.30 17.28 14.13
C ILE A 2 9.20 16.47 13.15
N ARG A 3 10.04 17.12 12.33
CA ARG A 3 11.03 16.43 11.47
C ARG A 3 12.07 15.58 12.22
N VAL A 4 12.20 15.75 13.55
CA VAL A 4 13.27 15.13 14.35
C VAL A 4 12.84 13.80 14.99
N PHE A 5 11.54 13.57 15.23
CA PHE A 5 11.08 12.39 15.98
C PHE A 5 10.70 11.18 15.11
N LEU A 6 10.35 11.42 13.84
CA LEU A 6 10.06 10.38 12.84
C LEU A 6 11.01 10.54 11.65
N ASN A 7 12.31 10.61 11.93
CA ASN A 7 13.34 10.51 10.90
C ASN A 7 13.42 9.04 10.42
N PHE A 8 12.30 8.52 9.92
CA PHE A 8 12.28 7.32 9.13
C PHE A 8 13.00 7.70 7.83
N PRO A 9 14.05 6.96 7.41
CA PRO A 9 14.91 7.36 6.28
C PRO A 9 14.18 7.47 4.93
N LEU A 10 12.87 7.20 4.90
CA LEU A 10 12.02 7.29 3.73
C LEU A 10 11.41 8.70 3.53
N GLY A 11 11.29 9.52 4.59
CA GLY A 11 10.65 10.85 4.49
C GLY A 11 11.27 11.73 3.39
N ASP A 12 12.61 11.81 3.37
CA ASP A 12 13.34 12.57 2.34
C ASP A 12 13.16 11.98 0.94
N ILE A 13 12.97 10.66 0.81
CA ILE A 13 12.72 9.99 -0.47
C ILE A 13 11.32 10.34 -0.99
N TYR A 14 10.32 10.40 -0.12
CA TYR A 14 8.95 10.75 -0.50
C TYR A 14 8.85 12.19 -1.05
N TYR A 15 9.58 13.14 -0.46
CA TYR A 15 9.64 14.51 -0.98
C TYR A 15 10.46 14.64 -2.27
N ALA A 16 11.51 13.83 -2.43
CA ALA A 16 12.37 13.86 -3.63
C ALA A 16 11.76 13.10 -4.82
N TYR A 17 11.02 12.02 -4.56
CA TYR A 17 10.45 11.15 -5.57
C TYR A 17 8.98 10.82 -5.24
N PRO A 18 8.04 11.73 -5.55
CA PRO A 18 6.60 11.53 -5.31
C PRO A 18 6.02 10.22 -5.84
N LEU A 19 6.59 9.70 -6.93
CA LEU A 19 6.15 8.44 -7.54
C LEU A 19 6.56 7.19 -6.75
N TYR A 20 7.55 7.31 -5.85
CA TYR A 20 8.03 6.17 -5.05
C TYR A 20 6.89 5.56 -4.24
N ASP A 21 6.10 6.40 -3.59
CA ASP A 21 4.95 5.99 -2.81
C ASP A 21 3.92 5.22 -3.66
N LYS A 22 3.59 5.75 -4.83
CA LYS A 22 2.63 5.13 -5.75
C LYS A 22 3.13 3.78 -6.28
N ILE A 23 4.42 3.65 -6.52
CA ILE A 23 5.03 2.37 -6.89
C ILE A 23 4.96 1.38 -5.72
N GLN A 24 5.22 1.86 -4.50
CA GLN A 24 5.11 1.04 -3.29
C GLN A 24 3.67 0.52 -3.11
N HIS A 25 2.67 1.40 -3.20
CA HIS A 25 1.26 1.04 -3.10
C HIS A 25 0.77 0.10 -4.21
N LEU A 26 1.43 0.07 -5.36
CA LEU A 26 1.16 -0.93 -6.40
C LEU A 26 1.85 -2.28 -6.14
N VAL A 27 3.15 -2.27 -5.82
CA VAL A 27 3.99 -3.48 -5.78
C VAL A 27 3.83 -4.23 -4.45
N LEU A 28 3.80 -3.51 -3.33
CA LEU A 28 3.79 -4.12 -2.00
C LEU A 28 2.54 -4.97 -1.76
N PRO A 29 1.31 -4.56 -2.14
CA PRO A 29 0.13 -5.41 -2.00
C PRO A 29 0.22 -6.73 -2.77
N ALA A 30 0.82 -6.72 -3.97
CA ALA A 30 1.04 -7.95 -4.72
C ALA A 30 1.99 -8.91 -3.97
N LEU A 31 3.07 -8.38 -3.38
CA LEU A 31 4.00 -9.15 -2.56
C LEU A 31 3.35 -9.67 -1.27
N MET A 32 2.55 -8.84 -0.60
CA MET A 32 1.80 -9.23 0.59
C MET A 32 0.78 -10.33 0.28
N CYS A 33 0.13 -10.29 -0.90
CA CYS A 33 -0.75 -11.37 -1.33
C CYS A 33 0.03 -12.69 -1.47
N SER A 34 1.28 -12.66 -1.93
CA SER A 34 2.15 -13.84 -1.95
C SER A 34 2.41 -14.43 -0.57
N MET A 35 2.65 -13.57 0.43
CA MET A 35 2.85 -14.00 1.82
C MET A 35 1.57 -14.60 2.41
N ALA A 36 0.43 -13.89 2.27
CA ALA A 36 -0.87 -14.38 2.71
C ALA A 36 -1.25 -15.70 2.03
N PHE A 37 -0.98 -15.83 0.73
CA PHE A 37 -1.19 -17.06 -0.03
C PHE A 37 -0.34 -18.20 0.51
N HIS A 38 0.94 -17.95 0.80
CA HIS A 38 1.84 -18.95 1.36
C HIS A 38 1.31 -19.51 2.71
N MET A 39 0.73 -18.66 3.56
CA MET A 39 0.12 -19.08 4.82
C MET A 39 -1.07 -20.04 4.59
N THR A 40 -1.90 -19.77 3.60
CA THR A 40 -3.03 -20.65 3.24
C THR A 40 -2.61 -21.91 2.48
N ASN A 41 -1.35 -22.00 2.03
CA ASN A 41 -0.90 -23.10 1.20
C ASN A 41 -0.96 -24.46 1.94
N ARG A 42 -0.81 -24.47 3.27
CA ARG A 42 -0.94 -25.68 4.10
C ARG A 42 -2.38 -26.17 4.29
N LEU A 43 -3.38 -25.35 3.92
CA LEU A 43 -4.79 -25.68 4.03
C LEU A 43 -5.26 -26.48 2.79
N LYS A 44 -6.12 -27.48 3.02
CA LYS A 44 -6.77 -28.29 1.99
C LYS A 44 -7.99 -27.58 1.38
N ILE A 45 -7.78 -26.37 0.88
CA ILE A 45 -8.81 -25.55 0.20
C ILE A 45 -8.45 -25.34 -1.28
N GLU A 46 -9.47 -25.10 -2.11
CA GLU A 46 -9.28 -24.87 -3.54
C GLU A 46 -8.46 -23.59 -3.81
N LEU A 47 -7.70 -23.58 -4.91
CA LEU A 47 -6.85 -22.45 -5.31
C LEU A 47 -7.62 -21.12 -5.34
N LYS A 48 -8.84 -21.13 -5.89
CA LYS A 48 -9.70 -19.93 -5.97
C LYS A 48 -9.92 -19.30 -4.59
N TRP A 49 -10.14 -20.11 -3.57
CA TRP A 49 -10.39 -19.63 -2.21
C TRP A 49 -9.11 -19.13 -1.54
N LYS A 50 -7.95 -19.73 -1.83
CA LYS A 50 -6.65 -19.21 -1.38
C LYS A 50 -6.40 -17.81 -1.94
N LEU A 51 -6.59 -17.63 -3.25
CA LEU A 51 -6.38 -16.35 -3.92
C LEU A 51 -7.36 -15.27 -3.42
N ILE A 52 -8.66 -15.61 -3.33
CA ILE A 52 -9.69 -14.69 -2.81
C ILE A 52 -9.38 -14.28 -1.37
N PHE A 53 -8.99 -15.23 -0.52
CA PHE A 53 -8.62 -14.94 0.87
C PHE A 53 -7.41 -14.01 0.94
N SER A 54 -6.34 -14.30 0.20
CA SER A 54 -5.15 -13.45 0.14
C SER A 54 -5.46 -12.03 -0.32
N PHE A 55 -6.36 -11.89 -1.30
CA PHE A 55 -6.80 -10.60 -1.80
C PHE A 55 -7.52 -9.78 -0.72
N PHE A 56 -8.57 -10.33 -0.11
CA PHE A 56 -9.36 -9.59 0.87
C PHE A 56 -8.59 -9.28 2.15
N VAL A 57 -7.71 -10.18 2.60
CA VAL A 57 -6.84 -9.91 3.75
C VAL A 57 -5.92 -8.73 3.45
N VAL A 58 -5.29 -8.70 2.29
CA VAL A 58 -4.34 -7.62 1.95
C VAL A 58 -5.04 -6.30 1.70
N VAL A 59 -6.15 -6.28 0.97
CA VAL A 59 -6.95 -5.06 0.77
C VAL A 59 -7.50 -4.54 2.10
N GLY A 60 -7.92 -5.42 3.01
CA GLY A 60 -8.35 -5.03 4.35
C GLY A 60 -7.23 -4.44 5.20
N ILE A 61 -6.02 -5.03 5.15
CA ILE A 61 -4.84 -4.49 5.83
C ILE A 61 -4.46 -3.12 5.25
N LEU A 62 -4.40 -2.98 3.93
CA LEU A 62 -4.12 -1.73 3.25
C LEU A 62 -5.14 -0.65 3.67
N GLY A 63 -6.43 -0.95 3.58
CA GLY A 63 -7.50 -0.05 4.02
C GLY A 63 -7.35 0.40 5.47
N PHE A 64 -6.95 -0.51 6.36
CA PHE A 64 -6.70 -0.17 7.75
C PHE A 64 -5.52 0.79 7.93
N PHE A 65 -4.38 0.54 7.26
CA PHE A 65 -3.21 1.43 7.35
C PHE A 65 -3.50 2.83 6.81
N GLU A 66 -4.15 2.92 5.65
CA GLU A 66 -4.54 4.19 5.03
C GLU A 66 -5.47 5.04 5.90
N ILE A 67 -6.44 4.41 6.57
CA ILE A 67 -7.33 5.09 7.52
C ILE A 67 -6.55 5.56 8.75
N VAL A 68 -5.61 4.76 9.24
CA VAL A 68 -4.77 5.12 10.38
C VAL A 68 -3.87 6.30 10.04
N GLU A 69 -3.22 6.29 8.87
CA GLU A 69 -2.37 7.39 8.41
C GLU A 69 -3.18 8.67 8.25
N TYR A 70 -4.33 8.62 7.59
CA TYR A 70 -5.25 9.76 7.46
C TYR A 70 -5.71 10.31 8.81
N GLY A 71 -6.05 9.41 9.73
CA GLY A 71 -6.46 9.78 11.08
C GLY A 71 -5.33 10.44 11.87
N LEU A 72 -4.11 9.90 11.78
CA LEU A 72 -2.94 10.46 12.45
C LEU A 72 -2.58 11.83 11.87
N ASP A 73 -2.59 12.00 10.56
CA ASP A 73 -2.32 13.28 9.92
C ASP A 73 -3.37 14.33 10.28
N SER A 74 -4.64 13.94 10.30
CA SER A 74 -5.74 14.84 10.67
C SER A 74 -5.64 15.36 12.13
N VAL A 75 -4.97 14.62 13.02
CA VAL A 75 -4.86 14.95 14.45
C VAL A 75 -3.51 15.58 14.80
N PHE A 76 -2.43 15.14 14.16
CA PHE A 76 -1.05 15.45 14.55
C PHE A 76 -0.26 16.22 13.50
N ASP A 77 -0.83 16.47 12.30
CA ASP A 77 -0.20 17.22 11.21
C ASP A 77 1.21 16.68 10.86
N LEU A 78 1.31 15.35 10.74
CA LEU A 78 2.59 14.65 10.54
C LEU A 78 3.08 14.73 9.10
N MET A 79 2.22 15.13 8.15
CA MET A 79 2.51 15.14 6.71
C MET A 79 2.92 13.74 6.21
N ALA A 80 2.28 12.69 6.73
CA ALA A 80 2.48 11.30 6.31
C ALA A 80 1.70 10.96 5.03
N GLN A 81 0.64 11.71 4.73
CA GLN A 81 -0.20 11.60 3.54
C GLN A 81 -0.26 12.92 2.78
N GLY A 82 -0.47 12.79 1.46
CA GLY A 82 -0.41 13.90 0.53
C GLY A 82 0.95 13.95 -0.15
N VAL A 83 0.93 14.46 -1.38
CA VAL A 83 2.17 14.65 -2.14
C VAL A 83 2.63 16.08 -1.97
N PHE A 84 3.83 16.24 -1.41
CA PHE A 84 4.49 17.53 -1.25
C PHE A 84 5.78 17.56 -2.06
N VAL A 85 6.03 18.69 -2.73
CA VAL A 85 7.26 18.92 -3.48
C VAL A 85 8.00 20.11 -2.87
N GLU A 86 9.30 19.96 -2.68
CA GLU A 86 10.15 21.04 -2.19
C GLU A 86 10.44 22.04 -3.33
N THR A 87 10.09 23.30 -3.10
CA THR A 87 10.34 24.42 -4.01
C THR A 87 11.20 25.48 -3.30
N PRO A 88 11.84 26.42 -4.02
CA PRO A 88 12.59 27.51 -3.39
C PRO A 88 11.77 28.34 -2.38
N ASP A 89 10.45 28.39 -2.55
CA ASP A 89 9.50 29.13 -1.69
C ASP A 89 8.95 28.27 -0.52
N GLY A 90 9.35 26.99 -0.43
CA GLY A 90 8.91 26.04 0.59
C GLY A 90 8.26 24.77 0.04
N LEU A 91 7.58 24.01 0.91
CA LEU A 91 6.83 22.82 0.50
C LEU A 91 5.52 23.22 -0.17
N GLN A 92 5.34 22.78 -1.41
CA GLN A 92 4.09 22.95 -2.16
C GLN A 92 3.28 21.66 -2.12
N VAL A 93 1.99 21.77 -1.81
CA VAL A 93 1.03 20.65 -1.88
C VAL A 93 0.68 20.40 -3.35
N VAL A 94 1.02 19.21 -3.85
CA VAL A 94 0.68 18.73 -5.19
C VAL A 94 -0.61 17.91 -5.17
N GLN A 95 -0.81 17.13 -4.12
CA GLN A 95 -2.00 16.28 -3.92
C GLN A 95 -2.43 16.35 -2.45
N SER A 96 -3.74 16.51 -2.21
CA SER A 96 -4.27 16.53 -0.86
C SER A 96 -4.18 15.14 -0.20
N GLY A 97 -4.12 15.08 1.13
CA GLY A 97 -4.02 13.81 1.84
C GLY A 97 -5.16 12.84 1.51
N LEU A 98 -6.41 13.32 1.43
CA LEU A 98 -7.54 12.45 1.06
C LEU A 98 -7.44 11.93 -0.38
N ASP A 99 -7.05 12.78 -1.33
CA ASP A 99 -6.87 12.34 -2.71
C ASP A 99 -5.74 11.31 -2.80
N ASP A 100 -4.68 11.49 -2.01
CA ASP A 100 -3.54 10.57 -1.88
C ASP A 100 -3.98 9.19 -1.40
N THR A 101 -4.63 9.14 -0.24
CA THR A 101 -5.24 7.93 0.34
C THR A 101 -6.10 7.19 -0.68
N MET A 102 -6.95 7.91 -1.43
CA MET A 102 -7.83 7.28 -2.42
C MET A 102 -7.03 6.66 -3.56
N VAL A 103 -6.00 7.34 -4.05
CA VAL A 103 -5.11 6.81 -5.09
C VAL A 103 -4.35 5.59 -4.59
N ASP A 104 -3.83 5.61 -3.36
CA ASP A 104 -3.07 4.50 -2.80
C ASP A 104 -3.93 3.25 -2.58
N LEU A 105 -5.16 3.42 -2.11
CA LEU A 105 -6.14 2.34 -2.05
C LEU A 105 -6.45 1.74 -3.42
N ILE A 106 -6.61 2.57 -4.45
CA ILE A 106 -6.87 2.11 -5.81
C ILE A 106 -5.65 1.34 -6.34
N LEU A 107 -4.44 1.87 -6.18
CA LEU A 107 -3.20 1.22 -6.61
C LEU A 107 -2.98 -0.11 -5.90
N GLY A 108 -3.25 -0.16 -4.60
CA GLY A 108 -3.11 -1.40 -3.86
C GLY A 108 -4.18 -2.43 -4.16
N PHE A 109 -5.41 -2.01 -4.46
CA PHE A 109 -6.43 -2.89 -5.01
C PHE A 109 -5.99 -3.49 -6.35
N ILE A 110 -5.44 -2.66 -7.25
CA ILE A 110 -4.90 -3.12 -8.54
C ILE A 110 -3.74 -4.09 -8.33
N GLY A 111 -2.78 -3.78 -7.47
CA GLY A 111 -1.62 -4.62 -7.16
C GLY A 111 -2.01 -5.98 -6.62
N ALA A 112 -2.92 -6.01 -5.63
CA ALA A 112 -3.48 -7.25 -5.11
C ALA A 112 -4.26 -8.02 -6.20
N GLY A 113 -5.02 -7.31 -7.05
CA GLY A 113 -5.74 -7.89 -8.18
C GLY A 113 -4.82 -8.54 -9.21
N MET A 114 -3.69 -7.91 -9.54
CA MET A 114 -2.67 -8.46 -10.43
C MET A 114 -2.13 -9.79 -9.89
N TYR A 115 -1.90 -9.91 -8.58
CA TYR A 115 -1.48 -11.18 -7.98
C TYR A 115 -2.53 -12.28 -8.17
N VAL A 116 -3.81 -11.99 -7.94
CA VAL A 116 -4.91 -12.94 -8.15
C VAL A 116 -4.99 -13.38 -9.60
N LEU A 117 -4.93 -12.44 -10.53
CA LEU A 117 -4.97 -12.72 -11.97
C LEU A 117 -3.81 -13.63 -12.37
N LEU A 118 -2.57 -13.28 -12.02
CA LEU A 118 -1.39 -14.09 -12.31
C LEU A 118 -1.49 -15.47 -11.65
N GLY A 119 -1.85 -15.54 -10.37
CA GLY A 119 -1.99 -16.79 -9.62
C GLY A 119 -3.06 -17.74 -10.19
N SER A 120 -4.08 -17.19 -10.87
CA SER A 120 -5.14 -17.99 -11.52
C SER A 120 -4.63 -18.77 -12.74
N PHE A 121 -3.55 -18.31 -13.39
CA PHE A 121 -2.94 -19.00 -14.53
C PHE A 121 -1.95 -20.11 -14.14
N PHE A 122 -1.59 -20.23 -12.85
CA PHE A 122 -0.64 -21.25 -12.36
C PHE A 122 -1.33 -22.30 -11.50
N PRO A 123 -2.15 -23.20 -12.08
CA PRO A 123 -2.76 -24.27 -11.32
C PRO A 123 -1.68 -25.19 -10.75
N ARG A 124 -1.53 -25.20 -9.42
CA ARG A 124 -0.69 -26.20 -8.74
C ARG A 124 -1.35 -27.57 -8.90
N LYS A 125 -0.62 -28.54 -9.44
CA LYS A 125 -0.99 -29.96 -9.35
C LYS A 125 -1.23 -30.29 -7.87
N ARG A 126 -2.40 -30.86 -7.56
CA ARG A 126 -2.69 -31.41 -6.24
C ARG A 126 -1.61 -32.46 -5.93
N SER A 127 -0.79 -32.23 -4.91
CA SER A 127 0.05 -33.26 -4.30
C SER A 127 -0.79 -34.09 -3.34
#